data_AF-A0A0S4JM37-F1
#
_entry.id   AF-A0A0S4JM37-F1
#
_cell.length_a   1.000
_cell.length_b   1.000
_cell.length_c   1.000
_cell.angle_alpha   90.00
_cell.angle_beta   90.00
_cell.angle_gamma   90.00
#
_symmetry.space_group_name_H-M   'P 1'
#
loop_
_entity.id
_entity.type
_entity.pdbx_description
1 polymer ?
#
loop_
_entity_poly.entity_id
_entity_poly.type
_entity_poly.pdbx_seq_one_letter_code
_entity_poly.pdbx_strand_id
1 'polypeptide(L)'
;MGCRGSKEPKQNQDASKNGPSAEAANFLRLVNDSCHPVARKTLEEWGIFVDAHSRRRDAYDHSGVARLAQRPNEMWATTQQEEGVTHQSVDDVGQAFLQYLRNDLTLRGWGGEFDYSVAGVATQGYLRIAAKIDMGALRDMPNDEYTWEIRIHYHSKAASN
;
A
#
# COMPACT_ATOMS: atom_id res chain seq x y z
N MET A 1 49.93 -10.74 16.26
CA MET A 1 48.96 -11.75 16.73
C MET A 1 48.29 -11.19 17.98
N GLY A 2 46.98 -11.01 18.16
CA GLY A 2 45.77 -11.16 17.35
C GLY A 2 44.64 -10.61 18.24
N CYS A 3 43.72 -9.84 17.67
CA CYS A 3 42.58 -9.22 18.36
C CYS A 3 41.59 -10.26 18.93
N ARG A 4 40.91 -9.93 20.03
CA ARG A 4 39.43 -9.97 20.15
C ARG A 4 38.98 -9.64 21.58
N GLY A 5 38.43 -8.44 21.75
CA GLY A 5 37.46 -8.17 22.80
C GLY A 5 36.11 -8.70 22.37
N SER A 6 35.56 -9.65 23.12
CA SER A 6 34.17 -10.09 22.96
C SER A 6 33.28 -9.14 23.75
N LYS A 7 32.69 -8.15 23.06
CA LYS A 7 31.45 -7.53 23.50
C LYS A 7 30.33 -8.43 23.00
N GLU A 8 29.62 -9.06 23.92
CA GLU A 8 28.34 -9.72 23.65
C GLU A 8 27.37 -8.68 23.05
N PRO A 9 26.80 -8.92 21.85
CA PRO A 9 25.66 -8.15 21.41
C PRO A 9 24.45 -8.60 22.23
N LYS A 10 23.93 -7.64 22.99
CA LYS A 10 22.66 -7.71 23.71
C LYS A 10 21.59 -8.37 22.86
N GLN A 11 21.09 -9.45 23.42
CA GLN A 11 19.82 -10.09 23.17
C GLN A 11 18.70 -9.03 23.18
N ASN A 12 18.33 -8.50 22.01
CA ASN A 12 17.01 -7.90 21.83
C ASN A 12 16.04 -9.01 21.46
N GLN A 13 15.63 -9.74 22.50
CA GLN A 13 14.30 -10.34 22.56
C GLN A 13 13.28 -9.20 22.48
N ASP A 14 12.72 -8.95 21.30
CA ASP A 14 11.36 -8.43 21.12
C ASP A 14 11.02 -8.42 19.62
N ALA A 15 10.87 -9.62 19.06
CA ALA A 15 10.25 -9.81 17.74
C ALA A 15 9.16 -10.88 17.86
N SER A 16 8.24 -10.68 18.82
CA SER A 16 6.97 -11.42 18.84
C SER A 16 5.92 -10.65 19.63
N LYS A 17 5.41 -9.57 19.02
CA LYS A 17 4.03 -9.13 19.22
C LYS A 17 3.48 -8.78 17.85
N ASN A 18 2.71 -9.71 17.32
CA ASN A 18 1.99 -9.63 16.05
C ASN A 18 0.95 -8.50 16.07
N GLY A 19 1.41 -7.27 15.97
CA GLY A 19 0.61 -6.11 15.61
C GLY A 19 1.24 -5.44 14.40
N PRO A 20 0.46 -4.75 13.55
CA PRO A 20 1.05 -3.86 12.55
C PRO A 20 2.03 -2.90 13.26
N SER A 21 3.16 -2.58 12.63
CA SER A 21 4.05 -1.53 13.17
C SER A 21 3.20 -0.28 13.47
N ALA A 22 3.61 0.52 14.45
CA ALA A 22 2.87 1.74 14.81
C ALA A 22 2.58 2.63 13.59
N GLU A 23 3.44 2.59 12.56
CA GLU A 23 3.21 3.27 11.28
C GLU A 23 2.20 2.57 10.37
N ALA A 24 2.22 1.24 10.26
CA ALA A 24 1.21 0.49 9.49
C ALA A 24 -0.20 0.63 10.10
N ALA A 25 -0.29 0.77 11.43
CA ALA A 25 -1.54 1.09 12.12
C ALA A 25 -2.08 2.46 11.73
N ASN A 26 -1.21 3.43 11.39
CA ASN A 26 -1.62 4.78 11.02
C ASN A 26 -2.50 4.81 9.76
N PHE A 27 -2.16 4.02 8.73
CA PHE A 27 -2.97 3.94 7.52
C PHE A 27 -4.36 3.37 7.82
N LEU A 28 -4.45 2.30 8.61
CA LEU A 28 -5.74 1.71 8.97
C LEU A 28 -6.59 2.66 9.83
N ARG A 29 -5.98 3.56 10.61
CA ARG A 29 -6.71 4.62 11.31
C ARG A 29 -7.27 5.67 10.33
N LEU A 30 -6.51 6.07 9.32
CA LEU A 30 -7.02 6.95 8.26
C LEU A 30 -8.22 6.33 7.54
N VAL A 31 -8.20 5.01 7.32
CA VAL A 31 -9.31 4.26 6.71
C VAL A 31 -10.52 4.17 7.64
N ASN A 32 -10.34 3.74 8.88
CA ASN A 32 -11.44 3.32 9.77
C ASN A 32 -11.91 4.44 10.70
N ASP A 33 -10.99 5.21 11.28
CA ASP A 33 -11.32 6.23 12.28
C ASP A 33 -11.66 7.56 11.59
N SER A 34 -10.81 7.97 10.65
CA SER A 34 -10.97 9.24 9.92
C SER A 34 -11.87 9.11 8.69
N CYS A 35 -12.25 7.89 8.31
CA CYS A 35 -13.03 7.60 7.11
C CYS A 35 -12.47 8.26 5.84
N HIS A 36 -11.15 8.46 5.75
CA HIS A 36 -10.53 9.27 4.71
C HIS A 36 -10.83 8.67 3.32
N PRO A 37 -11.49 9.41 2.40
CA PRO A 37 -11.99 8.85 1.14
C PRO A 37 -10.90 8.21 0.28
N VAL A 38 -9.75 8.90 0.15
CA VAL A 38 -8.60 8.40 -0.60
C VAL A 38 -8.04 7.13 0.04
N ALA A 39 -7.81 7.12 1.36
CA ALA A 39 -7.27 5.93 2.06
C ALA A 39 -8.18 4.71 1.89
N ARG A 40 -9.50 4.89 2.04
CA ARG A 40 -10.48 3.81 1.84
C ARG A 40 -10.42 3.26 0.43
N LYS A 41 -10.37 4.14 -0.57
CA LYS A 41 -10.27 3.73 -1.98
C LYS A 41 -8.93 3.04 -2.27
N THR A 42 -7.84 3.51 -1.68
CA THR A 42 -6.52 2.86 -1.79
C THR A 42 -6.57 1.43 -1.23
N LEU A 43 -7.15 1.25 -0.03
CA LEU A 43 -7.25 -0.07 0.58
C LEU A 43 -8.13 -1.02 -0.22
N GLU A 44 -9.26 -0.53 -0.76
CA GLU A 44 -10.15 -1.32 -1.62
C GLU A 44 -9.40 -1.87 -2.83
N GLU A 45 -8.69 -1.01 -3.55
CA GLU A 45 -8.00 -1.40 -4.79
C GLU A 45 -6.78 -2.28 -4.52
N TRP A 46 -6.08 -2.06 -3.40
CA TRP A 46 -5.05 -2.99 -2.93
C TRP A 46 -5.64 -4.36 -2.60
N GLY A 47 -6.77 -4.43 -1.90
CA GLY A 47 -7.45 -5.67 -1.57
C GLY A 47 -7.86 -6.47 -2.82
N ILE A 48 -8.35 -5.79 -3.86
CA ILE A 48 -8.69 -6.41 -5.15
C ILE A 48 -7.43 -7.00 -5.80
N PHE A 49 -6.31 -6.26 -5.83
CA PHE A 49 -5.05 -6.75 -6.36
C PHE A 49 -4.59 -8.01 -5.62
N VAL A 50 -4.59 -7.97 -4.29
CA VAL A 50 -4.16 -9.07 -3.42
C VAL A 50 -5.02 -10.30 -3.61
N ASP A 51 -6.35 -10.17 -3.63
CA ASP A 51 -7.28 -11.30 -3.78
C ASP A 51 -7.08 -12.00 -5.13
N ALA A 52 -6.94 -11.23 -6.21
CA ALA A 52 -6.70 -11.77 -7.55
C ALA A 52 -5.43 -12.62 -7.61
N HIS A 53 -4.34 -12.17 -7.00
CA HIS A 53 -3.06 -12.88 -7.02
C HIS A 53 -2.97 -14.00 -5.99
N SER A 54 -3.63 -13.87 -4.85
CA SER A 54 -3.71 -14.95 -3.85
C SER A 54 -4.50 -16.14 -4.41
N ARG A 55 -5.63 -15.89 -5.10
CA ARG A 55 -6.40 -16.97 -5.76
C ARG A 55 -5.62 -17.65 -6.89
N ARG A 56 -4.85 -16.89 -7.67
CA ARG A 56 -3.95 -17.48 -8.67
C ARG A 56 -2.94 -18.42 -8.00
N ARG A 57 -2.39 -18.04 -6.86
CA ARG A 57 -1.41 -18.85 -6.11
C ARG A 57 -2.04 -20.10 -5.49
N ASP A 58 -3.18 -19.94 -4.80
CA ASP A 58 -3.74 -21.01 -3.97
C ASP A 58 -4.61 -21.99 -4.77
N ALA A 59 -5.29 -21.50 -5.81
CA ALA A 59 -6.27 -22.27 -6.58
C ALA A 59 -5.90 -22.42 -8.08
N TYR A 60 -4.74 -21.93 -8.51
CA TYR A 60 -4.36 -21.86 -9.94
C TYR A 60 -5.44 -21.17 -10.80
N ASP A 61 -6.22 -20.28 -10.20
CA ASP A 61 -7.29 -19.54 -10.87
C ASP A 61 -6.75 -18.25 -11.46
N HIS A 62 -6.55 -18.25 -12.78
CA HIS A 62 -6.08 -17.08 -13.51
C HIS A 62 -7.18 -16.04 -13.82
N SER A 63 -8.45 -16.35 -13.54
CA SER A 63 -9.57 -15.48 -13.92
C SER A 63 -9.55 -14.14 -13.15
N GLY A 64 -9.10 -14.14 -11.89
CA GLY A 64 -8.97 -12.93 -11.08
C GLY A 64 -7.94 -11.95 -11.65
N VAL A 65 -6.76 -12.46 -12.03
CA VAL A 65 -5.67 -11.66 -12.63
C VAL A 65 -6.08 -11.13 -14.01
N ALA A 66 -6.77 -11.94 -14.82
CA ALA A 66 -7.27 -11.52 -16.13
C ALA A 66 -8.30 -10.37 -16.00
N ARG A 67 -9.18 -10.41 -15.00
CA ARG A 67 -10.13 -9.32 -14.73
C ARG A 67 -9.43 -8.05 -14.24
N LEU A 68 -8.41 -8.21 -13.39
CA LEU A 68 -7.62 -7.09 -12.90
C LEU A 68 -6.91 -6.35 -14.04
N ALA A 69 -6.37 -7.07 -15.03
CA ALA A 69 -5.73 -6.49 -16.21
C ALA A 69 -6.68 -5.65 -17.09
N GLN A 70 -8.00 -5.84 -16.96
CA GLN A 70 -9.01 -5.06 -17.68
C GLN A 70 -9.55 -3.87 -16.88
N ARG A 71 -9.17 -3.74 -15.60
CA ARG A 71 -9.64 -2.65 -14.75
C ARG A 71 -8.93 -1.34 -15.11
N PRO A 72 -9.62 -0.20 -14.99
CA PRO A 72 -8.96 1.08 -15.07
C PRO A 72 -7.97 1.22 -13.91
N ASN A 73 -6.79 1.74 -14.22
CA ASN A 73 -5.77 2.16 -13.28
C ASN A 73 -6.04 3.57 -12.72
N GLU A 74 -7.07 4.27 -13.19
CA GLU A 74 -7.48 5.59 -12.72
C GLU A 74 -8.90 5.54 -12.16
N MET A 75 -9.09 6.05 -10.95
CA MET A 75 -10.34 5.94 -10.21
C MET A 75 -10.58 7.18 -9.37
N TRP A 76 -11.83 7.48 -9.07
CA TRP A 76 -12.20 8.57 -8.16
C TRP A 76 -12.48 8.03 -6.77
N ALA A 77 -11.90 8.66 -5.76
CA ALA A 77 -12.37 8.52 -4.40
C ALA A 77 -13.78 9.12 -4.30
N THR A 78 -14.71 8.40 -3.69
CA THR A 78 -16.05 8.94 -3.40
C THR A 78 -15.92 9.94 -2.26
N THR A 79 -15.63 11.19 -2.60
CA THR A 79 -15.60 12.30 -1.66
C THR A 79 -17.00 12.89 -1.56
N GLN A 80 -17.58 12.99 -0.37
CA GLN A 80 -18.69 13.91 -0.17
C GLN A 80 -18.14 15.34 -0.20
N GLN A 81 -18.87 16.30 -0.78
CA GLN A 81 -18.42 17.69 -0.99
C GLN A 81 -17.97 18.41 0.31
N GLU A 82 -18.35 17.89 1.48
CA GLU A 82 -18.02 18.40 2.81
C GLU A 82 -16.79 17.74 3.46
N GLU A 83 -16.29 16.62 2.93
CA GLU A 83 -15.10 15.95 3.45
C GLU A 83 -13.86 16.76 3.05
N GLY A 84 -13.26 17.43 4.01
CA GLY A 84 -12.11 18.33 3.85
C GLY A 84 -10.83 17.60 3.48
N VAL A 85 -10.79 16.98 2.31
CA VAL A 85 -9.58 16.41 1.72
C VAL A 85 -8.69 17.55 1.24
N THR A 86 -7.42 17.52 1.66
CA THR A 86 -6.40 18.48 1.23
C THR A 86 -5.26 17.72 0.57
N HIS A 87 -4.44 18.40 -0.24
CA HIS A 87 -3.24 17.76 -0.80
C HIS A 87 -2.32 17.20 0.30
N GLN A 88 -2.20 17.89 1.43
CA GLN A 88 -1.42 17.41 2.58
C GLN A 88 -2.02 16.14 3.19
N SER A 89 -3.34 16.10 3.43
CA SER A 89 -3.95 14.89 3.99
C SER A 89 -3.82 13.69 3.05
N VAL A 90 -3.76 13.91 1.73
CA VAL A 90 -3.50 12.86 0.75
C VAL A 90 -2.03 12.44 0.72
N ASP A 91 -1.08 13.36 0.93
CA ASP A 91 0.33 13.02 1.11
C ASP A 91 0.53 12.13 2.34
N ASP A 92 -0.12 12.48 3.46
CA ASP A 92 -0.12 11.66 4.69
C ASP A 92 -0.68 10.24 4.43
N VAL A 93 -1.73 10.12 3.60
CA VAL A 93 -2.27 8.83 3.15
C VAL A 93 -1.23 8.04 2.34
N GLY A 94 -0.56 8.68 1.38
CA GLY A 94 0.47 8.03 0.56
C GLY A 94 1.63 7.50 1.40
N GLN A 95 2.15 8.32 2.31
CA GLN A 95 3.23 7.95 3.22
C GLN A 95 2.82 6.80 4.15
N ALA A 96 1.64 6.88 4.77
CA ALA A 96 1.14 5.84 5.66
C ALA A 96 0.89 4.53 4.89
N PHE A 97 0.36 4.63 3.67
CA PHE A 97 0.08 3.46 2.84
C PHE A 97 1.37 2.73 2.43
N LEU A 98 2.46 3.44 2.12
CA LEU A 98 3.75 2.77 1.86
C LEU A 98 4.20 1.87 3.01
N GLN A 99 4.03 2.31 4.25
CA GLN A 99 4.42 1.51 5.42
C GLN A 99 3.47 0.32 5.62
N TYR A 100 2.17 0.55 5.44
CA TYR A 100 1.17 -0.52 5.45
C TYR A 100 1.50 -1.58 4.39
N LEU A 101 1.81 -1.16 3.15
CA LEU A 101 2.10 -2.03 2.03
C LEU A 101 3.34 -2.90 2.30
N ARG A 102 4.43 -2.31 2.79
CA ARG A 102 5.65 -3.06 3.17
C ARG A 102 5.36 -4.14 4.21
N ASN A 103 4.56 -3.82 5.22
CA ASN A 103 4.17 -4.77 6.25
C ASN A 103 3.27 -5.88 5.69
N ASP A 104 2.24 -5.54 4.92
CA ASP A 104 1.33 -6.51 4.29
C ASP A 104 2.08 -7.49 3.37
N LEU A 105 3.01 -6.99 2.57
CA LEU A 105 3.84 -7.84 1.70
C LEU A 105 4.77 -8.76 2.50
N THR A 106 5.43 -8.24 3.53
CA THR A 106 6.28 -9.05 4.42
C THR A 106 5.49 -10.20 5.04
N LEU A 107 4.26 -9.94 5.50
CA LEU A 107 3.38 -10.96 6.07
C LEU A 107 2.96 -12.04 5.04
N ARG A 108 2.93 -11.69 3.75
CA ARG A 108 2.63 -12.62 2.65
C ARG A 108 3.86 -13.36 2.12
N GLY A 109 5.05 -12.99 2.59
CA GLY A 109 6.31 -13.45 2.02
C GLY A 109 6.59 -12.87 0.63
N TRP A 110 6.02 -11.70 0.31
CA TRP A 110 6.25 -10.96 -0.92
C TRP A 110 7.25 -9.82 -0.67
N GLY A 111 7.95 -9.42 -1.72
CA GLY A 111 8.86 -8.27 -1.75
C GLY A 111 8.44 -7.26 -2.81
N GLY A 112 9.23 -6.19 -2.96
CA GLY A 112 9.00 -5.23 -4.03
C GLY A 112 9.59 -3.84 -3.80
N GLU A 113 9.43 -3.01 -4.81
CA GLU A 113 9.75 -1.58 -4.81
C GLU A 113 8.47 -0.76 -4.93
N PHE A 114 8.39 0.34 -4.19
CA PHE A 114 7.17 1.14 -4.07
C PHE A 114 7.49 2.61 -4.14
N ASP A 115 6.63 3.34 -4.83
CA ASP A 115 6.67 4.79 -4.97
C ASP A 115 5.25 5.37 -4.86
N TYR A 116 5.15 6.60 -4.39
CA TYR A 116 3.91 7.36 -4.44
C TYR A 116 4.19 8.82 -4.77
N SER A 117 3.22 9.47 -5.40
CA SER A 117 3.26 10.92 -5.60
C SER A 117 1.88 11.53 -5.51
N VAL A 118 1.82 12.77 -5.04
CA VAL A 118 0.60 13.58 -5.00
C VAL A 118 0.76 14.73 -5.98
N ALA A 119 -0.22 14.90 -6.86
CA ALA A 119 -0.27 16.03 -7.77
C ALA A 119 -1.69 16.58 -7.85
N GLY A 120 -1.81 17.88 -8.08
CA GLY A 120 -3.11 18.52 -8.17
C GLY A 120 -3.06 20.03 -8.39
N VAL A 121 -4.23 20.59 -8.59
CA VAL A 121 -4.54 22.01 -8.58
C VAL A 121 -5.45 22.30 -7.38
N ALA A 122 -5.71 23.57 -7.09
CA ALA A 122 -6.41 23.99 -5.86
C ALA A 122 -7.73 23.25 -5.56
N THR A 123 -8.46 22.78 -6.57
CA THR A 123 -9.79 22.16 -6.43
C THR A 123 -9.80 20.64 -6.60
N GLN A 124 -8.71 20.04 -7.08
CA GLN A 124 -8.64 18.60 -7.35
C GLN A 124 -7.20 18.11 -7.44
N GLY A 125 -6.99 16.85 -7.07
CA GLY A 125 -5.71 16.19 -7.25
C GLY A 125 -5.87 14.69 -7.45
N TYR A 126 -4.75 14.01 -7.51
CA TYR A 126 -4.68 12.56 -7.44
C TYR A 126 -3.50 12.08 -6.59
N LEU A 127 -3.70 10.94 -5.96
CA LEU A 127 -2.63 10.12 -5.37
C LEU A 127 -2.25 9.06 -6.41
N ARG A 128 -1.01 9.10 -6.91
CA ARG A 128 -0.44 8.01 -7.71
C ARG A 128 0.32 7.08 -6.78
N ILE A 129 0.09 5.79 -6.91
CA ILE A 129 0.86 4.74 -6.24
C ILE A 129 1.36 3.78 -7.32
N ALA A 130 2.64 3.46 -7.28
CA ALA A 130 3.27 2.47 -8.15
C ALA A 130 4.05 1.46 -7.32
N ALA A 131 3.89 0.19 -7.64
CA ALA A 131 4.53 -0.92 -6.97
C ALA A 131 5.02 -1.94 -8.01
N LYS A 132 6.27 -2.36 -7.88
CA LYS A 132 6.79 -3.58 -8.50
C LYS A 132 6.84 -4.64 -7.40
N ILE A 133 6.05 -5.69 -7.54
CA ILE A 133 5.83 -6.69 -6.49
C ILE A 133 6.45 -7.99 -6.95
N ASP A 134 7.38 -8.49 -6.15
CA ASP A 134 7.95 -9.82 -6.28
C ASP A 134 7.19 -10.76 -5.33
N MET A 135 6.38 -11.66 -5.87
CA MET A 135 5.61 -12.60 -5.05
C MET A 135 6.42 -13.81 -4.57
N GLY A 136 7.72 -13.85 -4.89
CA GLY A 136 8.63 -14.94 -4.61
C GLY A 136 8.42 -16.14 -5.55
N ALA A 137 9.51 -16.82 -5.89
CA ALA A 137 9.44 -18.05 -6.67
C ALA A 137 8.77 -19.17 -5.87
N LEU A 138 7.58 -19.57 -6.27
CA LEU A 138 7.08 -20.92 -5.97
C LEU A 138 7.87 -21.90 -6.82
N ARG A 139 8.17 -23.07 -6.26
CA ARG A 139 9.04 -24.10 -6.89
C ARG A 139 8.71 -24.43 -8.35
N ASP A 140 7.47 -24.19 -8.77
CA ASP A 140 6.93 -24.52 -10.09
C ASP A 140 6.28 -23.33 -10.83
N MET A 141 6.46 -22.08 -10.37
CA MET A 141 6.07 -20.88 -11.13
C MET A 141 7.29 -20.01 -11.42
N PRO A 142 7.43 -19.48 -12.65
CA PRO A 142 8.48 -18.51 -12.96
C PRO A 142 8.39 -17.31 -12.02
N ASN A 143 9.51 -16.61 -11.82
CA ASN A 143 9.58 -15.43 -10.95
C ASN A 143 8.55 -14.40 -11.43
N ASP A 144 7.45 -14.30 -10.71
CA ASP A 144 6.26 -13.57 -11.10
C ASP A 144 6.38 -12.15 -10.52
N GLU A 145 7.09 -11.28 -11.24
CA GLU A 145 7.12 -9.85 -10.96
C GLU A 145 5.87 -9.19 -11.52
N TYR A 146 5.12 -8.47 -10.67
CA TYR A 146 3.92 -7.75 -11.07
C TYR A 146 4.09 -6.26 -10.91
N THR A 147 3.58 -5.50 -11.86
CA THR A 147 3.45 -4.05 -11.71
C THR A 147 2.02 -3.71 -11.32
N TRP A 148 1.86 -2.97 -10.22
CA TRP A 148 0.60 -2.39 -9.80
C TRP A 148 0.75 -0.88 -9.76
N GLU A 149 0.02 -0.18 -10.63
CA GLU A 149 -0.04 1.28 -10.63
C GLU A 149 -1.50 1.72 -10.59
N ILE A 150 -1.81 2.64 -9.67
CA ILE A 150 -3.13 3.25 -9.57
C ILE A 150 -3.04 4.77 -9.38
N ARG A 151 -4.05 5.49 -9.85
CA ARG A 151 -4.29 6.91 -9.57
C ARG A 151 -5.66 7.08 -8.95
N ILE A 152 -5.70 7.66 -7.76
CA ILE A 152 -6.93 7.95 -7.04
C ILE A 152 -7.16 9.45 -7.03
N HIS A 153 -8.12 9.88 -7.85
CA HIS A 153 -8.55 11.27 -7.97
C HIS A 153 -9.43 11.67 -6.78
N TYR A 154 -9.32 12.94 -6.37
CA TYR A 154 -10.10 13.52 -5.29
C TYR A 154 -10.38 15.01 -5.55
N HIS A 155 -11.49 15.50 -4.99
CA HIS A 155 -11.73 16.92 -4.85
C HIS A 155 -10.98 17.46 -3.63
N SER A 156 -10.26 18.56 -3.82
CA SER A 156 -9.50 19.23 -2.77
C SER A 156 -10.29 20.42 -2.25
N LYS A 157 -10.39 20.56 -0.92
CA LYS A 157 -10.88 21.78 -0.31
C LYS A 157 -9.75 22.79 -0.35
N ALA A 158 -9.91 23.84 -1.16
CA ALA A 158 -8.95 24.94 -1.19
C ALA A 158 -8.73 25.45 0.24
N ALA A 159 -7.48 25.67 0.64
CA ALA A 159 -7.19 26.44 1.83
C ALA A 159 -7.81 27.83 1.60
N SER A 160 -8.88 28.15 2.33
CA SER A 160 -9.44 29.49 2.36
C SER A 160 -8.37 30.42 2.93
N ASN A 161 -7.75 31.23 2.07
CA ASN A 161 -6.89 32.35 2.47
C ASN A 161 -7.69 33.40 3.24
#